data_AF-A0A1H8L6L5-F1
#
_entry.id   AF-A0A1H8L6L5-F1
#
_cell.length_a   1.000
_cell.length_b   1.000
_cell.length_c   1.000
_cell.angle_alpha   90.00
_cell.angle_beta   90.00
_cell.angle_gamma   90.00
#
_symmetry.space_group_name_H-M   'P 1'
#
loop_
_entity.id
_entity.type
_entity.pdbx_description
1 polymer ?
#
loop_
_entity_poly.entity_id
_entity_poly.type
_entity_poly.pdbx_seq_one_letter_code
_entity_poly.pdbx_strand_id
1 'polypeptide(L)'
;RVNLSFLRYVLEFQGFASVINGAAQPQITRQPLLTYTIPLPPLEEQRRIAGILDQADALRRLRTRALDKLNTLGQAIFHEMFGDFLNSKLMTPLAKLTTKIGSGATPRGGDAAYKDAGVPLIRSMNVRDGSFDRKGLAFLDDDQADGLKNVIVRGKDVLLNITGASVARVALAPVELSGARVNQHVAIIRPAPEMLPEFLEAFLLLPSVKRNLLGIAEAGATRQAITKAQIEEFKVPLIPLKDQANFVARRNEAAHIAVLCGQQQQQQVALFASLQHRAFRGEL
;
A
#
# COMPACT_ATOMS: atom_id res chain seq x y z
N ARG A 1 -23.85 19.55 35.45
CA ARG A 1 -22.99 18.34 35.39
C ARG A 1 -22.86 17.95 33.93
N VAL A 2 -21.66 17.59 33.47
CA VAL A 2 -21.39 17.27 32.05
C VAL A 2 -20.94 15.82 31.95
N ASN A 3 -21.50 15.05 31.01
CA ASN A 3 -21.00 13.73 30.67
C ASN A 3 -19.72 13.86 29.83
N LEU A 4 -18.64 13.17 30.21
CA LEU A 4 -17.33 13.31 29.56
C LEU A 4 -17.31 12.75 28.13
N SER A 5 -18.00 11.64 27.85
CA SER A 5 -18.14 11.09 26.48
C SER A 5 -18.89 12.07 25.58
N PHE A 6 -19.98 12.65 26.08
CA PHE A 6 -20.73 13.69 25.36
C PHE A 6 -19.84 14.90 25.05
N LEU A 7 -19.11 15.40 26.06
CA LEU A 7 -18.20 16.53 25.89
C LEU A 7 -17.14 16.25 24.83
N ARG A 8 -16.53 15.06 24.85
CA ARG A 8 -15.57 14.62 23.83
C ARG A 8 -16.16 14.74 22.42
N TYR A 9 -17.34 14.17 22.18
CA TYR A 9 -17.93 14.18 20.85
C TYR A 9 -18.36 15.58 20.38
N VAL A 10 -18.85 16.43 21.27
CA VAL A 10 -19.18 17.82 20.95
C VAL A 10 -17.93 18.59 20.50
N LEU A 11 -16.85 18.45 21.26
CA LEU A 11 -15.58 19.13 20.95
C LEU A 11 -14.96 18.60 19.66
N GLU A 12 -15.01 17.28 19.42
CA GLU A 12 -14.58 16.67 18.16
C GLU A 12 -15.42 17.17 16.96
N PHE A 13 -16.73 17.31 17.14
CA PHE A 13 -17.64 17.74 16.08
C PHE A 13 -17.50 19.24 15.75
N GLN A 14 -17.50 20.12 16.75
CA GLN A 14 -17.39 21.56 16.55
C GLN A 14 -15.96 21.98 16.16
N GLY A 15 -14.95 21.22 16.60
CA GLY A 15 -13.54 21.54 16.38
C GLY A 15 -13.11 22.83 17.08
N PHE A 16 -11.82 23.16 16.98
CA PHE A 16 -11.22 24.31 17.69
C PHE A 16 -10.84 25.47 16.77
N ALA A 17 -11.27 25.46 15.51
CA ALA A 17 -10.84 26.44 14.51
C ALA A 17 -11.10 27.90 14.94
N SER A 18 -12.23 28.15 15.62
CA SER A 18 -12.61 29.49 16.12
C SER A 18 -11.80 29.97 17.33
N VAL A 19 -11.01 29.11 17.97
CA VAL A 19 -10.24 29.41 19.19
C VAL A 19 -8.74 29.21 19.02
N ILE A 20 -8.30 28.86 17.81
CA ILE A 20 -6.90 28.78 17.42
C ILE A 20 -6.39 30.18 17.05
N ASN A 21 -5.31 30.61 17.70
CA ASN A 21 -4.62 31.87 17.43
C ASN A 21 -3.20 31.60 16.88
N GLY A 22 -2.68 32.54 16.09
CA GLY A 22 -1.31 32.50 15.56
C GLY A 22 -1.21 31.82 14.19
N ALA A 23 -0.76 32.55 13.17
CA ALA A 23 -0.67 32.06 11.78
C ALA A 23 0.53 31.14 11.53
N ALA A 24 1.67 31.39 12.18
CA ALA A 24 2.90 30.62 12.01
C ALA A 24 3.04 29.46 13.02
N GLN A 25 2.47 29.62 14.22
CA GLN A 25 2.45 28.59 15.27
C GLN A 25 1.06 28.58 15.92
N PRO A 26 0.17 27.68 15.47
CA PRO A 26 -1.18 27.57 16.00
C PRO A 26 -1.18 27.23 17.49
N GLN A 27 -1.90 28.00 18.30
CA GLN A 27 -2.05 27.77 19.74
C GLN A 27 -3.48 28.00 20.19
N ILE A 28 -3.95 27.18 21.13
CA ILE A 28 -5.22 27.38 21.82
C ILE A 28 -4.90 27.98 23.19
N THR A 29 -5.33 29.21 23.43
CA THR A 29 -5.09 29.93 24.69
C THR A 29 -6.33 29.94 25.57
N ARG A 30 -6.17 30.27 26.85
CA ARG A 30 -7.29 30.25 27.81
C ARG A 30 -8.39 31.25 27.46
N GLN A 31 -8.04 32.45 26.98
CA GLN A 31 -9.02 33.50 26.68
C GLN A 31 -10.10 33.07 25.65
N PRO A 32 -9.73 32.58 24.43
CA PRO A 32 -10.71 32.13 23.44
C PRO A 32 -11.53 30.90 23.87
N LEU A 33 -10.93 30.02 24.67
CA LEU A 33 -11.62 28.84 25.22
C LEU A 33 -12.75 29.21 26.19
N LEU A 34 -12.62 30.30 26.96
CA LEU A 34 -13.65 30.72 27.91
C LEU A 34 -14.95 31.17 27.22
N THR A 35 -14.85 31.66 26.00
CA THR A 35 -15.99 32.09 25.19
C THR A 35 -16.53 30.99 24.28
N TYR A 36 -15.96 29.78 24.32
CA TYR A 36 -16.33 28.68 23.45
C TYR A 36 -17.67 28.06 23.89
N THR A 37 -18.68 28.16 23.04
CA THR A 37 -20.05 27.73 23.36
C THR A 37 -20.31 26.30 22.89
N ILE A 38 -20.72 25.44 23.82
CA ILE A 38 -21.11 24.05 23.55
C ILE A 38 -22.62 23.83 23.79
N PRO A 39 -23.31 23.00 22.98
CA PRO A 39 -24.66 22.55 23.29
C PRO A 39 -24.64 21.73 24.58
N LEU A 40 -25.49 22.07 25.54
CA LEU A 40 -25.55 21.41 26.84
C LEU A 40 -26.99 20.98 27.20
N PRO A 41 -27.50 19.88 26.60
CA PRO A 41 -28.82 19.36 26.92
C PRO A 41 -28.86 18.76 28.34
N PRO A 42 -30.05 18.35 28.86
CA PRO A 42 -30.17 17.67 30.14
C PRO A 42 -29.25 16.46 30.27
N LEU A 43 -28.82 16.11 31.48
CA LEU A 43 -27.82 15.05 31.71
C LEU A 43 -28.23 13.68 31.13
N GLU A 44 -29.52 13.35 31.21
CA GLU A 44 -30.05 12.11 30.62
C GLU A 44 -29.92 12.10 29.09
N GLU A 45 -30.17 13.23 28.45
CA GLU A 45 -30.02 13.37 27.00
C GLU A 45 -28.55 13.34 26.58
N GLN A 46 -27.65 13.94 27.36
CA GLN A 46 -26.20 13.80 27.15
C GLN A 46 -25.77 12.33 27.21
N ARG A 47 -26.28 11.56 28.18
CA ARG A 47 -26.00 10.12 28.31
C ARG A 47 -26.55 9.32 27.14
N ARG A 48 -27.77 9.62 26.69
CA ARG A 48 -28.40 8.97 25.53
C ARG A 48 -27.56 9.19 24.26
N ILE A 49 -27.24 10.44 23.94
CA ILE A 49 -26.42 10.81 22.77
C ILE A 49 -25.04 10.16 22.86
N ALA A 50 -24.37 10.27 24.01
CA ALA A 50 -23.06 9.66 24.22
C ALA A 50 -23.10 8.14 24.02
N GLY A 51 -24.12 7.45 24.54
CA GLY A 51 -24.27 6.01 24.39
C GLY A 51 -24.41 5.57 22.93
N ILE A 52 -25.22 6.28 22.13
CA ILE A 52 -25.38 5.99 20.69
C ILE A 52 -24.06 6.19 19.96
N LEU A 53 -23.37 7.31 20.21
CA LEU A 53 -22.10 7.62 19.55
C LEU A 53 -20.98 6.66 19.99
N ASP A 54 -20.92 6.28 21.26
CA ASP A 54 -19.94 5.31 21.79
C ASP A 54 -20.11 3.92 21.16
N GLN A 55 -21.35 3.46 20.97
CA GLN A 55 -21.62 2.20 20.27
C GLN A 55 -21.14 2.24 18.81
N ALA A 56 -21.41 3.35 18.11
CA ALA A 56 -21.00 3.51 16.73
C ALA A 56 -19.47 3.66 16.57
N ASP A 57 -18.80 4.40 17.45
CA ASP A 57 -17.34 4.52 17.49
C ASP A 57 -16.68 3.18 17.82
N ALA A 58 -17.20 2.43 18.80
CA ALA A 58 -16.71 1.10 19.14
C ALA A 58 -16.77 0.13 17.95
N LEU A 59 -17.90 0.12 17.22
CA LEU A 59 -18.06 -0.71 16.02
C LEU A 59 -17.07 -0.30 14.91
N ARG A 60 -16.87 1.01 14.68
CA ARG A 60 -15.89 1.52 13.73
C ARG A 60 -14.47 1.07 14.09
N ARG A 61 -14.07 1.20 15.36
CA ARG A 61 -12.74 0.77 15.85
C ARG A 61 -12.52 -0.73 15.73
N LEU A 62 -13.56 -1.55 15.95
CA LEU A 62 -13.49 -3.00 15.75
C LEU A 62 -13.24 -3.34 14.27
N ARG A 63 -13.93 -2.65 13.35
CA ARG A 63 -13.76 -2.85 11.92
C ARG A 63 -12.40 -2.39 11.40
N THR A 64 -11.88 -1.24 11.86
CA THR A 64 -10.51 -0.82 11.53
C THR A 64 -9.50 -1.90 11.93
N ARG A 65 -9.61 -2.43 13.15
CA ARG A 65 -8.73 -3.50 13.63
C ARG A 65 -8.87 -4.78 12.81
N ALA A 66 -10.08 -5.13 12.36
CA ALA A 66 -10.30 -6.28 11.49
C ALA A 66 -9.63 -6.10 10.12
N LEU A 67 -9.71 -4.90 9.54
CA LEU A 67 -9.04 -4.55 8.29
C LEU A 67 -7.52 -4.60 8.41
N ASP A 68 -6.95 -4.07 9.49
CA ASP A 68 -5.52 -4.15 9.75
C ASP A 68 -5.05 -5.61 9.82
N LYS A 69 -5.81 -6.47 10.50
CA LYS A 69 -5.53 -7.92 10.54
C LYS A 69 -5.60 -8.55 9.16
N LEU A 70 -6.64 -8.25 8.37
CA LEU A 70 -6.80 -8.77 7.01
C LEU A 70 -5.63 -8.35 6.10
N ASN A 71 -5.13 -7.12 6.23
CA ASN A 71 -3.97 -6.63 5.48
C ASN A 71 -2.68 -7.41 5.82
N THR A 72 -2.54 -7.85 7.07
CA THR A 72 -1.41 -8.71 7.49
C THR A 72 -1.63 -10.20 7.24
N LEU A 73 -2.85 -10.61 6.92
CA LEU A 73 -3.23 -12.03 6.86
C LEU A 73 -2.47 -12.78 5.76
N GLY A 74 -2.22 -12.15 4.61
CA GLY A 74 -1.42 -12.77 3.55
C GLY A 74 -0.02 -13.21 4.02
N GLN A 75 0.63 -12.42 4.88
CA GLN A 75 1.93 -12.78 5.47
C GLN A 75 1.77 -13.93 6.47
N ALA A 76 0.73 -13.90 7.30
CA ALA A 76 0.45 -14.98 8.26
C ALA A 76 0.17 -16.32 7.54
N ILE A 77 -0.62 -16.31 6.46
CA ILE A 77 -0.87 -17.49 5.63
C ILE A 77 0.45 -18.01 5.02
N PHE A 78 1.32 -17.11 4.55
CA PHE A 78 2.63 -17.52 4.02
C PHE A 78 3.46 -18.23 5.09
N HIS A 79 3.54 -17.65 6.29
CA HIS A 79 4.28 -18.25 7.40
C HIS A 79 3.68 -19.57 7.89
N GLU A 80 2.34 -19.67 7.92
CA GLU A 80 1.63 -20.90 8.26
C GLU A 80 1.95 -22.02 7.26
N MET A 81 1.88 -21.72 5.95
CA MET A 81 2.07 -22.72 4.89
C MET A 81 3.53 -23.07 4.64
N PHE A 82 4.44 -22.10 4.79
CA PHE A 82 5.83 -22.21 4.31
C PHE A 82 6.89 -21.83 5.34
N GLY A 83 6.52 -21.57 6.60
CA GLY A 83 7.46 -21.17 7.65
C GLY A 83 8.63 -22.16 7.80
N ASP A 84 8.34 -23.45 7.79
CA ASP A 84 9.36 -24.50 7.85
C ASP A 84 10.22 -24.56 6.58
N PHE A 85 9.63 -24.26 5.41
CA PHE A 85 10.37 -24.22 4.14
C PHE A 85 11.40 -23.10 4.11
N LEU A 86 11.12 -21.95 4.73
CA LEU A 86 12.09 -20.85 4.88
C LEU A 86 13.30 -21.25 5.73
N ASN A 87 13.11 -22.20 6.66
CA ASN A 87 14.16 -22.76 7.50
C ASN A 87 14.83 -23.99 6.86
N SER A 88 14.23 -24.57 5.83
CA SER A 88 14.76 -25.70 5.06
C SER A 88 15.70 -25.21 3.95
N LYS A 89 16.76 -25.97 3.63
CA LYS A 89 17.79 -25.61 2.64
C LYS A 89 17.31 -25.58 1.16
N LEU A 90 16.01 -25.66 0.87
CA LEU A 90 15.47 -25.71 -0.50
C LEU A 90 15.32 -24.31 -1.12
N MET A 91 16.41 -23.56 -1.09
CA MET A 91 16.50 -22.20 -1.62
C MET A 91 17.26 -22.21 -2.96
N THR A 92 16.63 -21.71 -4.00
CA THR A 92 17.15 -21.72 -5.37
C THR A 92 17.47 -20.29 -5.83
N PRO A 93 18.57 -20.04 -6.57
CA PRO A 93 18.80 -18.75 -7.20
C PRO A 93 17.63 -18.35 -8.10
N LEU A 94 17.17 -17.11 -7.99
CA LEU A 94 16.03 -16.59 -8.75
C LEU A 94 16.25 -16.68 -10.27
N ALA A 95 17.49 -16.58 -10.74
CA ALA A 95 17.83 -16.78 -12.15
C ALA A 95 17.39 -18.14 -12.71
N LYS A 96 17.34 -19.20 -11.87
CA LYS A 96 16.90 -20.54 -12.30
C LYS A 96 15.38 -20.69 -12.39
N LEU A 97 14.63 -19.75 -11.82
CA LEU A 97 13.17 -19.78 -11.73
C LEU A 97 12.53 -18.59 -12.45
N THR A 98 13.29 -17.96 -13.35
CA THR A 98 12.84 -16.80 -14.13
C THR A 98 13.25 -16.97 -15.59
N THR A 99 12.40 -16.46 -16.49
CA THR A 99 12.68 -16.38 -17.93
C THR A 99 13.24 -15.01 -18.32
N LYS A 100 13.17 -14.02 -17.43
CA LYS A 100 13.71 -12.68 -17.64
C LYS A 100 14.02 -11.98 -16.33
N ILE A 101 15.21 -11.41 -16.26
CA ILE A 101 15.57 -10.35 -15.31
C ILE A 101 16.21 -9.22 -16.12
N GLY A 102 15.64 -8.01 -16.06
CA GLY A 102 16.23 -6.85 -16.75
C GLY A 102 15.54 -5.53 -16.46
N SER A 103 16.32 -4.45 -16.50
CA SER A 103 15.87 -3.06 -16.37
C SER A 103 16.19 -2.29 -17.65
N GLY A 104 15.48 -1.19 -17.87
CA GLY A 104 15.60 -0.39 -19.08
C GLY A 104 16.53 0.80 -18.93
N ALA A 105 16.26 1.84 -19.70
CA ALA A 105 16.95 3.12 -19.64
C ALA A 105 15.92 4.27 -19.70
N THR A 106 16.33 5.46 -19.26
CA THR A 106 15.55 6.69 -19.41
C THR A 106 16.00 7.38 -20.71
N PRO A 107 15.06 7.80 -21.57
CA PRO A 107 15.39 8.61 -22.74
C PRO A 107 16.22 9.85 -22.38
N ARG A 108 17.14 10.24 -23.26
CA ARG A 108 17.93 11.47 -23.09
C ARG A 108 16.97 12.67 -23.06
N GLY A 109 17.16 13.58 -22.10
CA GLY A 109 16.31 14.77 -21.91
C GLY A 109 15.40 14.74 -20.68
N GLY A 110 15.40 13.64 -19.92
CA GLY A 110 14.67 13.57 -18.64
C GLY A 110 13.15 13.69 -18.83
N ASP A 111 12.48 14.42 -17.94
CA ASP A 111 11.01 14.55 -17.99
C ASP A 111 10.51 15.24 -19.28
N ALA A 112 11.31 16.13 -19.87
CA ALA A 112 10.97 16.81 -21.13
C ALA A 112 10.95 15.88 -22.36
N ALA A 113 11.51 14.67 -22.23
CA ALA A 113 11.52 13.68 -23.31
C ALA A 113 10.24 12.83 -23.37
N TYR A 114 9.39 12.88 -22.34
CA TYR A 114 8.15 12.11 -22.30
C TYR A 114 7.04 12.77 -23.10
N LYS A 115 6.11 11.94 -23.57
CA LYS A 115 4.94 12.35 -24.37
C LYS A 115 3.68 12.35 -23.52
N ASP A 116 2.65 13.04 -24.01
CA ASP A 116 1.33 13.07 -23.37
C ASP A 116 0.58 11.73 -23.54
N ALA A 117 0.87 10.98 -24.62
CA ALA A 117 0.30 9.68 -24.92
C ALA A 117 1.30 8.82 -25.72
N GLY A 118 1.05 7.51 -25.77
CA GLY A 118 1.89 6.55 -26.51
C GLY A 118 2.14 5.28 -25.70
N VAL A 119 3.33 4.73 -25.82
CA VAL A 119 3.74 3.52 -25.08
C VAL A 119 4.03 3.88 -23.62
N PRO A 120 3.38 3.22 -22.63
CA PRO A 120 3.64 3.53 -21.23
C PRO A 120 5.07 3.20 -20.79
N LEU A 121 5.69 4.10 -20.04
CA LEU A 121 6.96 3.89 -19.33
C LEU A 121 6.73 3.85 -17.83
N ILE A 122 6.91 2.67 -17.25
CA ILE A 122 6.84 2.42 -15.82
C ILE A 122 8.13 2.90 -15.16
N ARG A 123 7.99 3.78 -14.17
CA ARG A 123 9.08 4.34 -13.37
C ARG A 123 8.93 3.92 -11.91
N SER A 124 9.97 4.19 -11.12
CA SER A 124 10.02 3.75 -9.71
C SER A 124 8.90 4.29 -8.82
N MET A 125 8.31 5.44 -9.18
CA MET A 125 7.15 6.01 -8.47
C MET A 125 5.85 5.20 -8.67
N ASN A 126 5.75 4.48 -9.80
CA ASN A 126 4.57 3.69 -10.13
C ASN A 126 4.55 2.35 -9.38
N VAL A 127 5.70 1.90 -8.87
CA VAL A 127 5.82 0.64 -8.12
C VAL A 127 5.71 0.93 -6.62
N ARG A 128 4.66 0.39 -5.99
CA ARG A 128 4.42 0.39 -4.54
C ARG A 128 4.42 -1.04 -4.03
N ASP A 129 4.58 -1.22 -2.72
CA ASP A 129 4.54 -2.57 -2.15
C ASP A 129 3.14 -3.18 -2.31
N GLY A 130 3.05 -4.25 -3.11
CA GLY A 130 1.81 -4.98 -3.41
C GLY A 130 0.81 -4.23 -4.29
N SER A 131 1.19 -3.09 -4.89
CA SER A 131 0.26 -2.29 -5.70
C SER A 131 0.96 -1.43 -6.76
N PHE A 132 0.21 -1.11 -7.81
CA PHE A 132 0.68 -0.26 -8.90
C PHE A 132 -0.02 1.10 -8.86
N ASP A 133 0.76 2.19 -8.86
CA ASP A 133 0.27 3.57 -8.87
C ASP A 133 0.35 4.15 -10.28
N ARG A 134 -0.82 4.43 -10.87
CA ARG A 134 -0.94 5.01 -12.22
C ARG A 134 -0.62 6.50 -12.26
N LYS A 135 -0.58 7.18 -11.12
CA LYS A 135 -0.35 8.62 -11.08
C LYS A 135 1.04 8.94 -11.64
N GLY A 136 1.10 9.88 -12.58
CA GLY A 136 2.37 10.31 -13.19
C GLY A 136 3.02 9.27 -14.11
N LEU A 137 2.25 8.32 -14.64
CA LEU A 137 2.71 7.41 -15.68
C LEU A 137 3.19 8.21 -16.90
N ALA A 138 4.41 7.94 -17.35
CA ALA A 138 5.01 8.61 -18.50
C ALA A 138 4.71 7.83 -19.78
N PHE A 139 4.77 8.49 -20.93
CA PHE A 139 4.60 7.86 -22.24
C PHE A 139 5.79 8.13 -23.17
N LEU A 140 6.02 7.18 -24.07
CA LEU A 140 7.05 7.20 -25.10
C LEU A 140 6.40 7.22 -26.48
N ASP A 141 7.07 7.84 -27.44
CA ASP A 141 6.78 7.60 -28.85
C ASP A 141 7.32 6.23 -29.31
N ASP A 142 6.98 5.83 -30.54
CA ASP A 142 7.34 4.51 -31.07
C ASP A 142 8.85 4.31 -31.22
N ASP A 143 9.60 5.36 -31.57
CA ASP A 143 11.07 5.31 -31.72
C ASP A 143 11.74 5.09 -30.36
N GLN A 144 11.32 5.84 -29.34
CA GLN A 144 11.79 5.64 -27.96
C GLN A 144 11.43 4.24 -27.44
N ALA A 145 10.24 3.75 -27.78
CA ALA A 145 9.76 2.44 -27.37
C ALA A 145 10.47 1.28 -28.07
N ASP A 146 10.88 1.42 -29.34
CA ASP A 146 11.72 0.45 -30.05
C ASP A 146 13.12 0.38 -29.44
N GLY A 147 13.68 1.54 -29.05
CA GLY A 147 14.95 1.62 -28.32
C GLY A 147 14.94 0.86 -26.98
N LEU A 148 13.76 0.58 -26.41
CA LEU A 148 13.55 -0.16 -25.17
C LEU A 148 12.88 -1.53 -25.38
N LYS A 149 12.94 -2.10 -26.58
CA LYS A 149 12.32 -3.40 -26.90
C LYS A 149 12.82 -4.58 -26.05
N ASN A 150 14.01 -4.47 -25.48
CA ASN A 150 14.55 -5.48 -24.59
C ASN A 150 13.86 -5.49 -23.21
N VAL A 151 13.01 -4.51 -22.88
CA VAL A 151 12.33 -4.39 -21.58
C VAL A 151 10.81 -4.21 -21.72
N ILE A 152 10.22 -4.95 -22.64
CA ILE A 152 8.77 -5.04 -22.78
C ILE A 152 8.18 -5.83 -21.60
N VAL A 153 7.28 -5.16 -20.90
CA VAL A 153 6.49 -5.67 -19.78
C VAL A 153 5.38 -6.57 -20.32
N ARG A 154 5.15 -7.69 -19.63
CA ARG A 154 3.96 -8.53 -19.77
C ARG A 154 3.12 -8.40 -18.52
N GLY A 155 1.81 -8.57 -18.67
CA GLY A 155 0.90 -8.67 -17.55
C GLY A 155 1.39 -9.70 -16.53
N LYS A 156 1.31 -9.33 -15.25
CA LYS A 156 1.81 -10.10 -14.10
C LYS A 156 3.32 -10.28 -14.02
N ASP A 157 4.13 -9.59 -14.82
CA ASP A 157 5.56 -9.49 -14.49
C ASP A 157 5.73 -8.92 -13.08
N VAL A 158 6.67 -9.47 -12.31
CA VAL A 158 7.03 -8.90 -11.01
C VAL A 158 7.97 -7.72 -11.25
N LEU A 159 7.57 -6.53 -10.82
CA LEU A 159 8.34 -5.30 -10.94
C LEU A 159 9.07 -5.05 -9.62
N LEU A 160 10.40 -4.88 -9.69
CA LEU A 160 11.23 -4.57 -8.54
C LEU A 160 11.89 -3.20 -8.74
N ASN A 161 11.70 -2.29 -7.79
CA ASN A 161 12.51 -1.07 -7.76
C ASN A 161 13.93 -1.41 -7.34
N ILE A 162 14.89 -1.03 -8.18
CA ILE A 162 16.29 -1.43 -8.00
C ILE A 162 17.21 -0.30 -7.58
N THR A 163 16.75 0.96 -7.51
CA THR A 163 17.61 2.08 -7.07
C THR A 163 16.81 3.22 -6.43
N GLY A 164 17.51 4.06 -5.66
CA GLY A 164 16.96 5.28 -5.04
C GLY A 164 16.10 5.01 -3.81
N ALA A 165 15.46 6.05 -3.26
CA ALA A 165 14.70 5.97 -2.00
C ALA A 165 13.51 4.99 -2.01
N SER A 166 13.11 4.51 -3.20
CA SER A 166 12.05 3.53 -3.38
C SER A 166 12.56 2.12 -3.67
N VAL A 167 13.86 1.86 -3.48
CA VAL A 167 14.48 0.55 -3.71
C VAL A 167 13.76 -0.57 -2.94
N ALA A 168 13.82 -1.77 -3.49
CA ALA A 168 13.17 -2.98 -2.98
C ALA A 168 11.63 -2.95 -2.98
N ARG A 169 10.95 -1.90 -3.47
CA ARG A 169 9.49 -1.95 -3.69
C ARG A 169 9.12 -2.96 -4.76
N VAL A 170 8.05 -3.71 -4.51
CA VAL A 170 7.60 -4.81 -5.39
C VAL A 170 6.12 -4.72 -5.69
N ALA A 171 5.76 -4.84 -6.97
CA ALA A 171 4.38 -4.96 -7.42
C ALA A 171 4.27 -5.88 -8.64
N LEU A 172 3.08 -6.42 -8.88
CA LEU A 172 2.76 -7.01 -10.18
C LEU A 172 2.45 -5.94 -11.23
N ALA A 173 2.94 -6.15 -12.45
CA ALA A 173 2.56 -5.36 -13.60
C ALA A 173 1.08 -5.60 -13.94
N PRO A 174 0.25 -4.54 -14.05
CA PRO A 174 -1.12 -4.66 -14.52
C PRO A 174 -1.20 -5.31 -15.91
N VAL A 175 -2.18 -6.18 -16.14
CA VAL A 175 -2.34 -6.92 -17.40
C VAL A 175 -2.57 -5.97 -18.57
N GLU A 176 -3.33 -4.91 -18.33
CA GLU A 176 -3.63 -3.80 -19.24
C GLU A 176 -2.40 -2.95 -19.60
N LEU A 177 -1.29 -3.07 -18.87
CA LEU A 177 -0.01 -2.44 -19.22
C LEU A 177 0.95 -3.42 -19.92
N SER A 178 0.45 -4.54 -20.42
CA SER A 178 1.22 -5.38 -21.34
C SER A 178 1.66 -4.56 -22.55
N GLY A 179 2.95 -4.64 -22.89
CA GLY A 179 3.56 -3.75 -23.87
C GLY A 179 4.18 -2.49 -23.27
N ALA A 180 4.00 -2.17 -21.99
CA ALA A 180 4.74 -1.08 -21.36
C ALA A 180 6.26 -1.36 -21.34
N ARG A 181 7.05 -0.31 -21.10
CA ARG A 181 8.51 -0.38 -20.89
C ARG A 181 8.83 -0.02 -19.44
N VAL A 182 9.98 -0.43 -18.94
CA VAL A 182 10.51 0.04 -17.64
C VAL A 182 11.73 0.93 -17.86
N ASN A 183 11.98 1.88 -16.95
CA ASN A 183 13.22 2.64 -16.95
C ASN A 183 14.36 1.90 -16.19
N GLN A 184 15.52 2.55 -16.02
CA GLN A 184 16.69 1.99 -15.31
C GLN A 184 16.46 1.76 -13.81
N HIS A 185 15.38 2.28 -13.24
CA HIS A 185 15.11 2.19 -11.80
C HIS A 185 14.17 1.05 -11.44
N VAL A 186 13.59 0.37 -12.44
CA VAL A 186 12.65 -0.76 -12.28
C VAL A 186 13.17 -1.95 -13.07
N ALA A 187 13.30 -3.10 -12.42
CA ALA A 187 13.59 -4.37 -13.06
C ALA A 187 12.30 -5.17 -13.27
N ILE A 188 12.18 -5.75 -14.46
CA ILE A 188 11.23 -6.83 -14.77
C ILE A 188 11.84 -8.13 -14.27
N ILE A 189 11.11 -8.84 -13.44
CA ILE A 189 11.37 -10.22 -13.03
C ILE A 189 10.19 -11.04 -13.54
N ARG A 190 10.43 -11.84 -14.59
CA ARG A 190 9.41 -12.72 -15.17
C ARG A 190 9.64 -14.15 -14.71
N PRO A 191 8.75 -14.71 -13.88
CA PRO A 191 8.85 -16.10 -13.45
C PRO A 191 8.87 -17.09 -14.61
N ALA A 192 9.52 -18.23 -14.40
CA ALA A 192 9.35 -19.43 -15.22
C ALA A 192 8.06 -20.18 -14.82
N PRO A 193 7.57 -21.14 -15.63
CA PRO A 193 6.31 -21.84 -15.36
C PRO A 193 6.19 -22.51 -13.99
N GLU A 194 7.32 -22.82 -13.34
CA GLU A 194 7.43 -23.42 -12.02
C GLU A 194 7.16 -22.45 -10.86
N MET A 195 7.01 -21.15 -11.15
CA MET A 195 6.87 -20.09 -10.15
C MET A 195 5.71 -19.17 -10.52
N LEU A 196 4.70 -19.07 -9.65
CA LEU A 196 3.60 -18.13 -9.83
C LEU A 196 4.06 -16.71 -9.52
N PRO A 197 3.78 -15.71 -10.38
CA PRO A 197 4.14 -14.32 -10.11
C PRO A 197 3.58 -13.77 -8.79
N GLU A 198 2.33 -14.10 -8.48
CA GLU A 198 1.65 -13.73 -7.23
C GLU A 198 2.36 -14.30 -5.99
N PHE A 199 2.90 -15.52 -6.10
CA PHE A 199 3.66 -16.14 -5.02
C PHE A 199 5.04 -15.46 -4.85
N LEU A 200 5.76 -15.22 -5.96
CA LEU A 200 7.04 -14.53 -5.93
C LEU A 200 6.92 -13.11 -5.36
N GLU A 201 5.92 -12.35 -5.79
CA GLU A 201 5.60 -11.03 -5.23
C GLU A 201 5.38 -11.12 -3.71
N ALA A 202 4.52 -12.05 -3.25
CA ALA A 202 4.25 -12.22 -1.83
C ALA A 202 5.52 -12.55 -1.02
N PHE A 203 6.37 -13.42 -1.56
CA PHE A 203 7.64 -13.78 -0.92
C PHE A 203 8.58 -12.57 -0.80
N LEU A 204 8.74 -11.78 -1.86
CA LEU A 204 9.59 -10.58 -1.85
C LEU A 204 9.06 -9.47 -0.93
N LEU A 205 7.75 -9.47 -0.65
CA LEU A 205 7.09 -8.55 0.29
C LEU A 205 7.18 -8.98 1.77
N LEU A 206 7.68 -10.19 2.08
CA LEU A 206 7.85 -10.61 3.47
C LEU A 206 8.82 -9.66 4.20
N PRO A 207 8.56 -9.26 5.46
CA PRO A 207 9.40 -8.30 6.18
C PRO A 207 10.87 -8.72 6.32
N SER A 208 11.15 -10.02 6.48
CA SER A 208 12.53 -10.54 6.52
C SER A 208 13.22 -10.45 5.16
N VAL A 209 12.52 -10.83 4.08
CA VAL A 209 13.02 -10.84 2.70
C VAL A 209 13.24 -9.41 2.20
N LYS A 210 12.30 -8.51 2.49
CA LYS A 210 12.42 -7.08 2.20
C LYS A 210 13.63 -6.45 2.89
N ARG A 211 13.86 -6.75 4.17
CA ARG A 211 15.06 -6.28 4.90
C ARG A 211 16.35 -6.79 4.26
N ASN A 212 16.37 -8.04 3.81
CA ASN A 212 17.52 -8.60 3.08
C ASN A 212 17.78 -7.82 1.78
N LEU A 213 16.75 -7.59 0.95
CA LEU A 213 16.87 -6.79 -0.28
C LEU A 213 17.36 -5.36 -0.01
N LEU A 214 16.91 -4.72 1.07
CA LEU A 214 17.39 -3.40 1.48
C LEU A 214 18.87 -3.44 1.91
N GLY A 215 19.28 -4.45 2.67
CA GLY A 215 20.70 -4.63 3.03
C GLY A 215 21.60 -4.85 1.81
N ILE A 216 21.13 -5.62 0.83
CA ILE A 216 21.83 -5.78 -0.47
C ILE A 216 21.96 -4.42 -1.18
N ALA A 217 20.90 -3.60 -1.15
CA ALA A 217 20.89 -2.29 -1.79
C ALA A 217 21.86 -1.29 -1.15
N GLU A 218 22.04 -1.35 0.17
CA GLU A 218 22.91 -0.46 0.95
C GLU A 218 24.40 -0.77 0.78
N ALA A 219 24.75 -1.99 0.37
CA ALA A 219 26.14 -2.34 0.08
C ALA A 219 26.73 -1.61 -1.15
N GLY A 220 25.90 -0.91 -1.94
CA GLY A 220 26.33 -0.05 -3.05
C GLY A 220 26.89 1.29 -2.58
N ALA A 221 28.18 1.52 -2.81
CA ALA A 221 29.00 2.56 -2.17
C ALA A 221 28.72 4.05 -2.53
N THR A 222 27.48 4.49 -2.75
CA THR A 222 27.07 5.93 -2.80
C THR A 222 25.59 6.14 -3.08
N ARG A 223 24.92 5.17 -3.72
CA ARG A 223 23.48 5.19 -4.01
C ARG A 223 22.91 3.80 -3.78
N GLN A 224 21.82 3.72 -3.01
CA GLN A 224 21.08 2.47 -2.81
C GLN A 224 20.73 1.84 -4.17
N ALA A 225 21.24 0.63 -4.42
CA ALA A 225 21.12 -0.04 -5.71
C ALA A 225 21.19 -1.57 -5.57
N ILE A 226 20.28 -2.27 -6.24
CA ILE A 226 20.31 -3.73 -6.40
C ILE A 226 20.67 -4.01 -7.86
N THR A 227 21.83 -4.63 -8.07
CA THR A 227 22.31 -4.99 -9.41
C THR A 227 21.57 -6.20 -9.95
N LYS A 228 21.59 -6.38 -11.29
CA LYS A 228 21.02 -7.57 -11.93
C LYS A 228 21.61 -8.87 -11.37
N ALA A 229 22.92 -8.95 -11.18
CA ALA A 229 23.59 -10.13 -10.64
C ALA A 229 23.09 -10.48 -9.22
N GLN A 230 22.91 -9.47 -8.36
CA GLN A 230 22.34 -9.66 -7.02
C GLN A 230 20.89 -10.18 -7.08
N ILE A 231 20.08 -9.73 -8.04
CA ILE A 231 18.72 -10.26 -8.25
C ILE A 231 18.79 -11.71 -8.72
N GLU A 232 19.67 -12.02 -9.68
CA GLU A 232 19.86 -13.37 -10.22
C GLU A 232 20.28 -14.39 -9.15
N GLU A 233 21.17 -13.97 -8.24
CA GLU A 233 21.67 -14.79 -7.14
C GLU A 233 20.73 -14.85 -5.93
N PHE A 234 19.75 -13.93 -5.86
CA PHE A 234 18.80 -13.85 -4.75
C PHE A 234 18.09 -15.19 -4.57
N LYS A 235 18.00 -15.64 -3.33
CA LYS A 235 17.52 -16.97 -2.99
C LYS A 235 16.01 -16.94 -2.75
N VAL A 236 15.28 -17.78 -3.47
CA VAL A 236 13.83 -17.94 -3.32
C VAL A 236 13.48 -19.42 -3.08
N PRO A 237 12.41 -19.73 -2.33
CA PRO A 237 12.03 -21.11 -2.07
C PRO A 237 11.47 -21.77 -3.32
N LEU A 238 11.84 -23.03 -3.57
CA LEU A 238 11.22 -23.85 -4.60
C LEU A 238 10.06 -24.65 -4.00
N ILE A 239 8.88 -24.04 -4.02
CA ILE A 239 7.64 -24.65 -3.52
C ILE A 239 6.90 -25.34 -4.67
N PRO A 240 6.26 -26.51 -4.48
CA PRO A 240 5.43 -27.11 -5.52
C PRO A 240 4.33 -26.16 -6.01
N LEU A 241 4.08 -26.14 -7.33
CA LEU A 241 3.09 -25.24 -7.94
C LEU A 241 1.69 -25.34 -7.32
N LYS A 242 1.28 -26.55 -6.91
CA LYS A 242 0.00 -26.79 -6.23
C LYS A 242 -0.11 -25.98 -4.93
N ASP A 243 0.96 -25.94 -4.13
CA ASP A 243 0.96 -25.24 -2.85
C ASP A 243 1.08 -23.74 -3.04
N GLN A 244 1.86 -23.29 -4.03
CA GLN A 244 1.86 -21.89 -4.47
C GLN A 244 0.45 -21.43 -4.87
N ALA A 245 -0.26 -22.23 -5.67
CA ALA A 245 -1.62 -21.92 -6.12
C ALA A 245 -2.62 -21.88 -4.95
N ASN A 246 -2.52 -22.82 -4.00
CA ASN A 246 -3.32 -22.80 -2.78
C ASN A 246 -3.08 -21.51 -1.96
N PHE A 247 -1.82 -21.14 -1.76
CA PHE A 247 -1.47 -19.88 -1.10
C PHE A 247 -2.06 -18.68 -1.81
N VAL A 248 -1.91 -18.59 -3.13
CA VAL A 248 -2.44 -17.47 -3.93
C VAL A 248 -3.96 -17.41 -3.82
N ALA A 249 -4.66 -18.54 -3.85
CA ALA A 249 -6.11 -18.59 -3.68
C ALA A 249 -6.54 -18.06 -2.29
N ARG A 250 -5.94 -18.57 -1.21
CA ARG A 250 -6.22 -18.10 0.16
C ARG A 250 -5.90 -16.62 0.36
N ARG A 251 -4.79 -16.14 -0.22
CA ARG A 251 -4.39 -14.72 -0.20
C ARG A 251 -5.41 -13.85 -0.93
N ASN A 252 -5.85 -14.27 -2.11
CA ASN A 252 -6.81 -13.52 -2.91
C ASN A 252 -8.18 -13.46 -2.23
N GLU A 253 -8.61 -14.53 -1.58
CA GLU A 253 -9.82 -14.54 -0.76
C GLU A 253 -9.73 -13.55 0.41
N ALA A 254 -8.62 -13.56 1.16
CA ALA A 254 -8.36 -12.60 2.22
C ALA A 254 -8.38 -11.15 1.71
N ALA A 255 -7.73 -10.89 0.58
CA ALA A 255 -7.70 -9.57 -0.06
C ALA A 255 -9.10 -9.13 -0.52
N HIS A 256 -9.89 -10.04 -1.08
CA HIS A 256 -11.26 -9.76 -1.49
C HIS A 256 -12.14 -9.36 -0.30
N ILE A 257 -12.05 -10.11 0.81
CA ILE A 257 -12.76 -9.79 2.06
C ILE A 257 -12.30 -8.43 2.60
N ALA A 258 -11.01 -8.12 2.54
CA ALA A 258 -10.47 -6.81 2.97
C ALA A 258 -11.07 -5.66 2.17
N VAL A 259 -11.17 -5.79 0.84
CA VAL A 259 -11.77 -4.78 -0.04
C VAL A 259 -13.24 -4.56 0.29
N LEU A 260 -14.03 -5.64 0.45
CA LEU A 260 -15.45 -5.54 0.81
C LEU A 260 -15.65 -4.87 2.17
N CYS A 261 -14.85 -5.24 3.17
CA CYS A 261 -14.86 -4.62 4.49
C CYS A 261 -14.49 -3.12 4.43
N GLY A 262 -13.52 -2.75 3.59
CA GLY A 262 -13.08 -1.36 3.42
C GLY A 262 -14.17 -0.48 2.80
N GLN A 263 -14.87 -1.00 1.78
CA GLN A 263 -16.01 -0.30 1.16
C GLN A 263 -17.15 -0.07 2.15
N GLN A 264 -17.49 -1.09 2.95
CA GLN A 264 -18.50 -0.94 4.01
C GLN A 264 -18.07 0.07 5.08
N GLN A 265 -16.79 0.14 5.40
CA GLN A 265 -16.28 1.09 6.38
C GLN A 265 -16.49 2.55 5.92
N GLN A 266 -16.27 2.86 4.64
CA GLN A 266 -16.48 4.21 4.12
C GLN A 266 -17.92 4.69 4.30
N GLN A 267 -18.91 3.82 4.04
CA GLN A 267 -20.33 4.13 4.25
C GLN A 267 -20.63 4.43 5.73
N GLN A 268 -19.99 3.72 6.66
CA GLN A 268 -20.18 3.94 8.10
C GLN A 268 -19.53 5.21 8.62
N VAL A 269 -18.41 5.64 8.03
CA VAL A 269 -17.80 6.93 8.36
C VAL A 269 -18.77 8.06 8.02
N ALA A 270 -19.39 8.00 6.84
CA ALA A 270 -20.40 8.97 6.42
C ALA A 270 -21.64 8.93 7.34
N LEU A 271 -22.12 7.73 7.68
CA LEU A 271 -23.27 7.56 8.57
C LEU A 271 -22.99 8.12 9.98
N PHE A 272 -21.80 7.88 10.53
CA PHE A 272 -21.42 8.41 11.83
C PHE A 272 -21.35 9.94 11.84
N ALA A 273 -20.79 10.55 10.79
CA ALA A 273 -20.79 12.00 10.64
C ALA A 273 -22.22 12.56 10.59
N SER A 274 -23.13 11.87 9.88
CA SER A 274 -24.56 12.22 9.87
C SER A 274 -25.21 12.07 11.25
N LEU A 275 -24.90 10.99 11.99
CA LEU A 275 -25.42 10.78 13.36
C LEU A 275 -24.93 11.87 14.32
N GLN A 276 -23.66 12.25 14.28
CA GLN A 276 -23.13 13.37 15.07
C GLN A 276 -23.85 14.68 14.73
N HIS A 277 -24.03 14.94 13.45
CA HIS A 277 -24.71 16.16 12.99
C HIS A 277 -26.17 16.22 13.48
N ARG A 278 -26.92 15.11 13.38
CA ARG A 278 -28.28 15.00 13.93
C ARG A 278 -28.30 15.15 15.45
N ALA A 279 -27.35 14.52 16.14
CA ALA A 279 -27.22 14.59 17.59
C ALA A 279 -27.09 16.02 18.10
N PHE A 280 -26.19 16.78 17.50
CA PHE A 280 -25.86 18.13 17.97
C PHE A 280 -26.78 19.22 17.41
N ARG A 281 -27.72 18.86 16.52
CA ARG A 281 -28.86 19.70 16.10
C ARG A 281 -30.16 19.39 16.84
N GLY A 282 -30.20 18.34 17.68
CA GLY A 282 -31.43 17.92 18.36
C GLY A 282 -32.40 17.13 17.48
N GLU A 283 -31.90 16.46 16.45
CA GLU A 283 -32.66 15.69 15.44
C GLU A 283 -32.54 14.16 15.67
N LEU A 284 -32.12 13.74 16.87
CA LEU A 284 -31.87 12.34 17.27
C LEU A 284 -32.94 11.78 18.20
#